data_AF-A0A927W4M3-F1
#
_entry.id   AF-A0A927W4M3-F1
#
_cell.length_a   1.000
_cell.length_b   1.000
_cell.length_c   1.000
_cell.angle_alpha   90.00
_cell.angle_beta   90.00
_cell.angle_gamma   90.00
#
_symmetry.space_group_name_H-M   'P 1'
#
loop_
_entity.id
_entity.type
_entity.pdbx_description
1 polymer ?
#
loop_
_entity_poly.entity_id
_entity_poly.type
_entity_poly.pdbx_seq_one_letter_code
_entity_poly.pdbx_strand_id
1 'polypeptide(L)'
;MALEAISKIQQAESTAKNILDKAVENSKQIISDAQVKGNEEYHAIIEDATEKAKKMKEDALNKGNEESQPTLAKGDEEVKNIINTSKEKIDLAINLVIERIVKFNGNS
;
A
#
# COMPACT_ATOMS: atom_id res chain seq x y z
N MET A 1 -29.90 -47.76 55.42
CA MET A 1 -29.39 -46.53 56.08
C MET A 1 -27.89 -46.30 55.87
N ALA A 2 -26.97 -46.98 56.57
CA ALA A 2 -25.52 -46.69 56.43
C ALA A 2 -24.94 -47.03 55.04
N LEU A 3 -25.32 -48.17 54.47
CA LEU A 3 -24.90 -48.60 53.12
C LEU A 3 -25.41 -47.66 52.01
N GLU A 4 -26.64 -47.16 52.13
CA GLU A 4 -27.21 -46.19 51.18
C GLU A 4 -26.51 -44.83 51.27
N ALA A 5 -26.12 -44.40 52.47
CA ALA A 5 -25.34 -43.18 52.65
C ALA A 5 -23.96 -43.29 51.99
N ILE A 6 -23.27 -44.43 52.16
CA ILE A 6 -21.98 -44.69 51.51
C ILE A 6 -22.12 -44.71 49.99
N SER A 7 -23.15 -45.38 49.45
CA SER A 7 -23.40 -45.42 48.01
C SER A 7 -23.68 -44.03 47.41
N LYS A 8 -24.45 -43.18 48.11
CA LYS A 8 -24.67 -41.79 47.70
C LYS A 8 -23.39 -40.97 47.70
N ILE A 9 -22.50 -41.17 48.67
CA ILE A 9 -21.20 -40.49 48.72
C ILE A 9 -20.34 -40.91 47.52
N GLN A 10 -20.26 -42.20 47.20
CA GLN A 10 -19.52 -42.68 46.04
C GLN A 10 -20.06 -42.13 44.71
N GLN A 11 -21.38 -42.02 44.57
CA GLN A 11 -22.00 -41.38 43.39
C GLN A 11 -21.68 -39.89 43.30
N ALA A 12 -21.69 -39.18 44.44
CA ALA A 12 -21.33 -37.76 44.50
C ALA A 12 -19.86 -37.54 44.11
N GLU A 13 -18.94 -38.38 44.61
CA GLU A 13 -17.51 -38.34 44.26
C GLU A 13 -17.28 -38.61 42.77
N SER A 14 -17.94 -39.63 42.20
CA SER A 14 -17.86 -39.91 40.77
C SER A 14 -18.38 -38.77 39.92
N THR A 15 -19.49 -38.15 40.34
CA THR A 15 -20.07 -36.99 39.65
C THR A 15 -19.14 -35.78 39.72
N ALA A 16 -18.57 -35.49 40.89
CA ALA A 16 -17.61 -34.42 41.08
C ALA A 16 -16.35 -34.60 40.20
N LYS A 17 -15.84 -35.84 40.11
CA LYS A 17 -14.71 -36.17 39.24
C LYS A 17 -15.03 -35.92 37.76
N ASN A 18 -16.20 -36.37 37.30
CA ASN A 18 -16.64 -36.13 35.92
C ASN A 18 -16.79 -34.63 35.60
N ILE A 19 -17.24 -33.82 36.57
CA ILE A 19 -17.34 -32.36 36.41
C ILE A 19 -15.94 -31.75 36.28
N LEU A 20 -14.99 -32.17 37.11
CA LEU A 20 -13.60 -31.74 37.05
C LEU A 20 -12.94 -32.08 35.72
N ASP A 21 -13.08 -33.33 35.27
CA ASP A 21 -12.49 -33.80 34.01
C ASP A 21 -13.05 -33.00 32.82
N LYS A 22 -14.38 -32.77 32.78
CA LYS A 22 -15.01 -31.92 31.76
C LYS A 22 -14.58 -30.47 31.83
N ALA A 23 -14.41 -29.91 33.03
CA ALA A 23 -13.94 -28.53 33.19
C ALA A 23 -12.51 -28.37 32.65
N VAL A 24 -11.63 -29.34 32.91
CA VAL A 24 -10.27 -29.37 32.37
C VAL A 24 -10.29 -29.48 30.84
N GLU A 25 -11.09 -30.38 30.28
CA GLU A 25 -11.22 -30.53 28.83
C GLU A 25 -11.75 -29.23 28.17
N ASN A 26 -12.82 -28.66 28.72
CA ASN A 26 -13.38 -27.40 28.24
C ASN A 26 -12.36 -26.25 28.30
N SER A 27 -11.57 -26.16 29.38
CA SER A 27 -10.54 -25.13 29.49
C SER A 27 -9.47 -25.23 28.38
N LYS A 28 -9.06 -26.46 28.04
CA LYS A 28 -8.10 -26.70 26.95
C LYS A 28 -8.71 -26.32 25.61
N GLN A 29 -9.98 -26.66 25.39
CA GLN A 29 -10.69 -26.29 24.17
C GLN A 29 -10.78 -24.77 24.02
N ILE A 30 -11.16 -24.05 25.08
CA ILE A 30 -11.24 -22.58 25.07
C ILE A 30 -9.90 -21.95 24.70
N ILE A 31 -8.80 -22.46 25.26
CA ILE A 31 -7.45 -21.96 24.94
C ILE A 31 -7.11 -22.24 23.46
N SER A 32 -7.37 -23.46 22.98
CA SER A 32 -7.12 -23.82 21.58
C SER A 32 -7.93 -22.95 20.62
N ASP A 33 -9.22 -22.76 20.88
CA ASP A 33 -10.11 -21.95 20.04
C ASP A 33 -9.67 -20.48 20.05
N ALA A 34 -9.24 -19.96 21.20
CA ALA A 34 -8.71 -18.61 21.31
C ALA A 34 -7.41 -18.44 20.52
N GLN A 35 -6.53 -19.44 20.50
CA GLN A 35 -5.30 -19.44 19.70
C GLN A 35 -5.61 -19.45 18.20
N VAL A 36 -6.54 -20.30 17.75
CA VAL A 36 -6.95 -20.38 16.35
C VAL A 36 -7.54 -19.04 15.90
N LYS A 37 -8.51 -18.50 16.64
CA LYS A 37 -9.12 -17.20 16.34
C LYS A 37 -8.09 -16.07 16.34
N GLY A 38 -7.17 -16.07 17.30
CA GLY A 38 -6.10 -15.07 17.35
C GLY A 38 -5.20 -15.12 16.11
N ASN A 39 -4.89 -16.32 15.62
CA ASN A 39 -4.09 -16.48 14.40
C ASN A 39 -4.87 -16.08 13.13
N GLU A 40 -6.16 -16.43 13.04
CA GLU A 40 -7.03 -16.02 11.94
C GLU A 40 -7.16 -14.48 11.87
N GLU A 41 -7.42 -13.82 12.98
CA GLU A 41 -7.49 -12.36 13.07
C GLU A 41 -6.16 -11.70 12.70
N TYR A 42 -5.04 -12.25 13.18
CA TYR A 42 -3.71 -11.78 12.81
C TYR A 42 -3.49 -11.84 11.29
N HIS A 43 -3.79 -12.98 10.67
CA HIS A 43 -3.65 -13.13 9.22
C HIS A 43 -4.59 -12.19 8.45
N ALA A 44 -5.84 -12.05 8.88
CA ALA A 44 -6.79 -11.13 8.26
C ALA A 44 -6.31 -9.67 8.31
N ILE A 45 -5.74 -9.24 9.44
CA ILE A 45 -5.17 -7.89 9.59
C ILE A 45 -3.99 -7.68 8.62
N ILE A 46 -3.10 -8.67 8.50
CA ILE A 46 -1.95 -8.58 7.60
C ILE A 46 -2.39 -8.55 6.13
N GLU A 47 -3.37 -9.36 5.75
CA GLU A 47 -3.91 -9.38 4.38
C GLU A 47 -4.57 -8.05 4.03
N ASP A 48 -5.45 -7.52 4.89
CA ASP A 48 -6.12 -6.23 4.69
C ASP A 48 -5.10 -5.07 4.61
N ALA A 49 -4.10 -5.06 5.50
CA ALA A 49 -3.02 -4.08 5.45
C ALA A 49 -2.22 -4.15 4.13
N THR A 50 -1.94 -5.37 3.66
CA THR A 50 -1.20 -5.60 2.40
C THR A 50 -2.01 -5.15 1.20
N GLU A 51 -3.32 -5.44 1.16
CA GLU A 51 -4.21 -5.00 0.09
C GLU A 51 -4.33 -3.48 0.06
N LYS A 52 -4.51 -2.84 1.22
CA LYS A 52 -4.53 -1.36 1.34
C LYS A 52 -3.22 -0.74 0.86
N ALA A 53 -2.08 -1.30 1.24
CA ALA A 53 -0.79 -0.82 0.78
C ALA A 53 -0.62 -0.95 -0.74
N LYS A 54 -1.12 -2.05 -1.33
CA LYS A 54 -1.10 -2.25 -2.78
C LYS A 54 -1.97 -1.20 -3.49
N LYS A 55 -3.21 -0.99 -3.04
CA LYS A 55 -4.11 0.04 -3.58
C LYS A 55 -3.49 1.42 -3.49
N MET A 56 -2.91 1.78 -2.33
CA MET A 56 -2.27 3.08 -2.14
C MET A 56 -1.10 3.30 -3.13
N LYS A 57 -0.29 2.27 -3.39
CA LYS A 57 0.80 2.36 -4.38
C LYS A 57 0.27 2.54 -5.79
N GLU A 58 -0.77 1.81 -6.16
CA GLU A 58 -1.40 1.89 -7.48
C GLU A 58 -2.05 3.27 -7.69
N ASP A 59 -2.78 3.77 -6.70
CA ASP A 59 -3.38 5.10 -6.72
C ASP A 59 -2.31 6.20 -6.84
N ALA A 60 -1.20 6.08 -6.11
CA ALA A 60 -0.09 7.03 -6.20
C ALA A 60 0.57 7.01 -7.59
N LEU A 61 0.74 5.82 -8.20
CA LEU A 61 1.27 5.69 -9.55
C LEU A 61 0.33 6.33 -10.57
N ASN A 62 -0.97 6.05 -10.47
CA ASN A 62 -1.98 6.59 -11.38
C ASN A 62 -2.04 8.11 -11.29
N LYS A 63 -2.09 8.67 -10.07
CA LYS A 63 -2.04 10.12 -9.85
C LYS A 63 -0.77 10.75 -10.39
N GLY A 64 0.40 10.14 -10.12
CA GLY A 64 1.66 10.63 -10.67
C GLY A 64 1.67 10.67 -12.19
N ASN A 65 1.12 9.63 -12.83
CA ASN A 65 0.96 9.60 -14.29
C ASN A 65 0.01 10.71 -14.77
N GLU A 66 -1.17 10.85 -14.18
CA GLU A 66 -2.15 11.88 -14.55
C GLU A 66 -1.60 13.30 -14.37
N GLU A 67 -0.91 13.58 -13.27
CA GLU A 67 -0.29 14.88 -12.99
C GLU A 67 0.91 15.16 -13.91
N SER A 68 1.59 14.12 -14.41
CA SER A 68 2.71 14.28 -15.35
C SER A 68 2.27 14.57 -16.78
N GLN A 69 1.10 14.09 -17.21
CA GLN A 69 0.55 14.32 -18.56
C GLN A 69 0.53 15.80 -18.99
N PRO A 70 0.02 16.76 -18.20
CA PRO A 70 0.01 18.17 -18.59
C PRO A 70 1.43 18.75 -18.71
N THR A 71 2.38 18.26 -17.91
CA THR A 71 3.79 18.67 -18.00
C THR A 71 4.41 18.19 -19.31
N LEU A 72 4.16 16.93 -19.68
CA LEU A 72 4.61 16.37 -20.96
C LEU A 72 3.98 17.12 -22.15
N ALA A 73 2.67 17.35 -22.12
CA ALA A 73 1.96 18.08 -23.17
C ALA A 73 2.50 19.50 -23.37
N LYS A 74 2.80 20.22 -22.27
CA LYS A 74 3.45 21.54 -22.32
C LYS A 74 4.83 21.46 -22.92
N GLY A 75 5.65 20.49 -22.52
CA GLY A 75 6.98 20.29 -23.09
C GLY A 75 6.92 20.04 -24.60
N ASP A 76 5.99 19.21 -25.06
CA ASP A 76 5.78 18.96 -26.49
C ASP A 76 5.35 20.22 -27.25
N GLU A 77 4.51 21.05 -26.64
CA GLU A 77 4.09 22.34 -27.21
C GLU A 77 5.27 23.31 -27.31
N GLU A 78 6.09 23.42 -26.26
CA GLU A 78 7.29 24.25 -26.25
C GLU A 78 8.29 23.81 -27.34
N VAL A 79 8.53 22.50 -27.48
CA VAL A 79 9.38 21.96 -28.55
C VAL A 79 8.83 22.30 -29.93
N LYS A 80 7.52 22.14 -30.15
CA LYS A 80 6.89 22.53 -31.42
C LYS A 80 7.05 24.02 -31.69
N ASN A 81 6.90 24.87 -30.67
CA ASN A 81 7.06 26.31 -30.81
C ASN A 81 8.50 26.70 -31.18
N ILE A 82 9.49 26.02 -30.62
CA ILE A 82 10.91 26.21 -30.97
C ILE A 82 11.17 25.78 -32.41
N ILE A 83 10.72 24.59 -32.82
CA ILE A 83 10.92 24.06 -34.18
C ILE A 83 10.22 24.94 -35.23
N ASN A 84 9.01 25.42 -34.92
CA ASN A 84 8.23 26.27 -35.80
C ASN A 84 8.64 27.75 -35.73
N THR A 85 9.80 28.08 -35.18
CA THR A 85 10.32 29.46 -35.18
C THR A 85 10.36 29.99 -36.61
N SER A 86 9.79 31.17 -36.82
CA SER A 86 9.65 31.74 -38.16
C SER A 86 11.01 31.97 -38.82
N LYS A 87 11.08 31.69 -40.13
CA LYS A 87 12.27 31.92 -40.94
C LYS A 87 12.78 33.36 -40.84
N GLU A 88 11.86 34.34 -40.76
CA GLU A 88 12.21 35.74 -40.57
C GLU A 88 12.99 36.02 -39.28
N LYS A 89 12.64 35.35 -38.16
CA LYS A 89 13.40 35.49 -36.90
C LYS A 89 14.78 34.85 -37.01
N ILE A 90 14.88 33.73 -37.72
CA ILE A 90 16.16 33.07 -37.99
C ILE A 90 17.04 33.95 -38.87
N ASP A 91 16.50 34.49 -39.96
CA ASP A 91 17.20 35.36 -40.89
C ASP A 91 17.65 36.67 -40.20
N LEU A 92 16.81 37.24 -39.33
CA LEU A 92 17.18 38.38 -38.49
C LEU A 92 18.37 38.04 -37.57
N ALA A 93 18.32 36.88 -36.91
CA ALA A 93 19.41 36.43 -36.04
C ALA A 93 20.72 36.21 -36.82
N ILE A 94 20.65 35.63 -38.02
CA ILE A 94 21.80 35.48 -38.93
C ILE A 94 22.39 36.84 -39.28
N ASN A 95 21.55 37.80 -39.68
CA ASN A 95 22.01 39.15 -40.04
C ASN A 95 22.67 39.87 -38.86
N LEU A 96 22.14 39.73 -37.64
CA LEU A 96 22.78 40.28 -36.43
C LEU A 96 24.17 39.69 -36.18
N VAL A 97 24.35 38.39 -36.40
CA VAL A 97 25.66 37.72 -36.27
C VAL A 97 26.62 38.22 -37.35
N ILE A 98 26.17 38.32 -38.60
CA ILE A 98 26.98 38.84 -39.72
C ILE A 98 27.41 40.29 -39.44
N GLU A 99 26.49 41.17 -39.04
CA GLU A 99 26.81 42.54 -38.68
C GLU A 99 27.86 42.63 -37.57
N ARG A 100 27.77 41.75 -36.57
CA ARG A 100 28.74 41.74 -35.46
C ARG A 100 30.13 41.32 -35.93
N ILE A 101 30.22 40.33 -36.83
CA ILE A 101 31.50 39.90 -37.43
C ILE A 101 32.07 41.01 -38.32
N VAL A 102 31.24 41.62 -39.17
CA VAL A 102 31.66 42.71 -40.07
C VAL A 102 32.10 43.93 -39.28
N LYS A 103 31.43 44.32 -38.18
CA LYS A 103 31.88 45.43 -37.32
C LYS A 103 33.19 45.12 -36.57
N PHE A 104 33.47 43.85 -36.29
CA PHE A 104 34.72 43.43 -35.63
C PHE A 104 35.90 43.33 -36.60
N ASN A 105 35.67 42.86 -37.83
CA ASN A 105 36.69 42.66 -38.87
C ASN A 105 36.80 43.81 -39.89
N GLY A 106 35.84 44.74 -39.90
CA GLY A 106 35.66 45.79 -40.90
C GLY A 106 36.25 47.14 -40.52
N ASN A 107 37.22 47.19 -39.61
CA ASN A 107 38.13 48.32 -39.53
C ASN A 107 39.26 48.12 -40.55
N SER A 108 38.95 48.45 -41.80
CA SER A 108 39.90 49.11 -42.69
C SER A 108 39.19 50.16 -43.53
#